data_AF-A0A256ZP38-F1
#
_entry.id   AF-A0A256ZP38-F1
#
_cell.length_a   1.000
_cell.length_b   1.000
_cell.length_c   1.000
_cell.angle_alpha   90.00
_cell.angle_beta   90.00
_cell.angle_gamma   90.00
#
_symmetry.space_group_name_H-M   'P 1'
#
loop_
_entity.id
_entity.type
_entity.pdbx_description
1 polymer ?
#
loop_
_entity_poly.entity_id
_entity_poly.type
_entity_poly.pdbx_seq_one_letter_code
_entity_poly.pdbx_strand_id
1 'polypeptide(L)'
;MGAGGEQVTHPESNNPQADRMKSELSSLDVSVLVDELNDLLGDSRVRNVYQIGEKELKIKFFISGKGNVDLIIAANYLCVSSYSRPSPQEPTSFAMQLRKYLKGLFLKEVRQHDFDRIVEFLFRGKEKYFLLIVELFSSGNVILSSMDGKIIGVLEWQKWRHRRLGVGQDYSYPPGGVNPLEIEREKFSDMLAGSDKKIVSALASELNLGGLVAEEICLRSTVDKDVSASSLGVDVINRLYESIREVRDELDKEDVKPVLVFDSEDNPVDALPFPFKKYDDSRLKLMDSFNQAVDELFSLREIDEIESSMDKCFAEKKEKLERIRASQEGTIESMERESVDMKRVGDLIYQSMSQIEQLIKAVNEARDKGYDWDDINMKLSGRRIEGLTIVEVKRNGSILLDEVE
;
A
#
# COMPACT_ATOMS: atom_id res chain seq x y z
N MET A 1 5.08 -39.86 -23.52
CA MET A 1 4.94 -39.96 -22.06
C MET A 1 5.14 -38.57 -21.50
N GLY A 2 4.03 -37.88 -21.20
CA GLY A 2 4.06 -36.51 -20.70
C GLY A 2 4.31 -36.50 -19.20
N ALA A 3 5.27 -35.69 -18.75
CA ALA A 3 5.47 -35.39 -17.35
C ALA A 3 4.73 -34.07 -17.04
N GLY A 4 3.69 -34.17 -16.22
CA GLY A 4 2.94 -33.02 -15.73
C GLY A 4 3.76 -32.26 -14.70
N GLY A 5 3.90 -30.95 -14.89
CA GLY A 5 4.41 -30.04 -13.87
C GLY A 5 3.31 -29.75 -12.86
N GLU A 6 3.55 -30.10 -11.60
CA GLU A 6 2.73 -29.65 -10.48
C GLU A 6 2.97 -28.15 -10.26
N GLN A 7 1.97 -27.35 -10.59
CA GLN A 7 1.88 -25.97 -10.14
C GLN A 7 1.62 -25.98 -8.64
N VAL A 8 2.62 -25.57 -7.86
CA VAL A 8 2.47 -25.22 -6.45
C VAL A 8 1.58 -23.99 -6.38
N THR A 9 0.29 -24.22 -6.14
CA THR A 9 -0.68 -23.17 -5.83
C THR A 9 -0.45 -22.78 -4.37
N HIS A 10 0.04 -21.57 -4.15
CA HIS A 10 0.00 -20.98 -2.81
C HIS A 10 -1.48 -20.80 -2.44
N PRO A 11 -1.93 -21.29 -1.29
CA PRO A 11 -3.30 -21.04 -0.86
C PRO A 11 -3.42 -19.53 -0.59
N GLU A 12 -4.26 -18.86 -1.38
CA GLU A 12 -4.82 -17.57 -0.98
C GLU A 12 -5.49 -17.80 0.38
N SER A 13 -4.90 -17.20 1.42
CA SER A 13 -5.44 -17.20 2.77
C SER A 13 -6.73 -16.41 2.76
N ASN A 14 -7.83 -17.10 2.45
CA ASN A 14 -9.18 -16.58 2.59
C ASN A 14 -9.49 -16.55 4.09
N ASN A 15 -8.93 -15.57 4.81
CA ASN A 15 -9.17 -15.36 6.22
C ASN A 15 -10.48 -14.55 6.37
N PRO A 16 -11.59 -15.14 6.82
CA PRO A 16 -12.86 -14.41 7.02
C PRO A 16 -12.77 -13.31 8.09
N GLN A 17 -11.63 -13.16 8.78
CA GLN A 17 -11.36 -12.05 9.70
C GLN A 17 -10.83 -10.78 9.02
N ALA A 18 -10.30 -10.86 7.79
CA ALA A 18 -9.85 -9.66 7.06
C ALA A 18 -11.00 -8.69 6.77
N ASP A 19 -12.24 -9.19 6.77
CA ASP A 19 -13.49 -8.42 6.56
C ASP A 19 -13.96 -7.65 7.82
N ARG A 20 -13.17 -7.67 8.92
CA ARG A 20 -13.51 -7.01 10.20
C ARG A 20 -12.71 -5.74 10.50
N MET A 21 -11.67 -5.44 9.73
CA MET A 21 -10.78 -4.31 10.04
C MET A 21 -11.25 -3.03 9.33
N LYS A 22 -11.46 -1.96 10.09
CA LYS A 22 -11.88 -0.67 9.58
C LYS A 22 -10.79 -0.05 8.71
N SER A 23 -11.06 0.01 7.42
CA SER A 23 -10.15 0.54 6.42
C SER A 23 -10.37 2.03 6.16
N GLU A 24 -11.56 2.57 6.43
CA GLU A 24 -11.92 3.97 6.17
C GLU A 24 -12.93 4.50 7.20
N LEU A 25 -12.96 5.82 7.39
CA LEU A 25 -13.99 6.49 8.18
C LEU A 25 -15.32 6.50 7.42
N SER A 26 -16.43 6.19 8.10
CA SER A 26 -17.79 6.38 7.59
C SER A 26 -18.25 7.83 7.73
N SER A 27 -19.37 8.20 7.09
CA SER A 27 -19.96 9.52 7.26
C SER A 27 -20.36 9.83 8.71
N LEU A 28 -20.78 8.81 9.48
CA LEU A 28 -21.08 8.93 10.91
C LEU A 28 -19.81 9.17 11.74
N ASP A 29 -18.72 8.48 11.40
CA ASP A 29 -17.44 8.72 12.08
C ASP A 29 -16.97 10.15 11.83
N VAL A 30 -17.10 10.63 10.58
CA VAL A 30 -16.74 11.99 10.21
C VAL A 30 -17.58 13.02 10.97
N SER A 31 -18.89 12.80 11.16
CA SER A 31 -19.74 13.74 11.89
C SER A 31 -19.26 13.96 13.32
N VAL A 32 -18.93 12.87 14.03
CA VAL A 32 -18.43 12.95 15.42
C VAL A 32 -17.04 13.56 15.48
N LEU A 33 -16.15 13.12 14.59
CA LEU A 33 -14.77 13.56 14.59
C LEU A 33 -14.63 15.05 14.27
N VAL A 34 -15.47 15.58 13.38
CA VAL A 34 -15.49 17.00 13.03
C VAL A 34 -15.80 17.87 14.24
N ASP A 35 -16.74 17.46 15.09
CA ASP A 35 -17.10 18.20 16.30
C ASP A 35 -15.93 18.20 17.30
N GLU A 36 -15.29 17.05 17.53
CA GLU A 36 -14.10 16.98 18.38
C GLU A 36 -12.92 17.80 17.84
N LEU A 37 -12.75 17.83 16.51
CA LEU A 37 -11.71 18.64 15.86
C LEU A 37 -12.00 20.13 15.95
N ASN A 38 -13.27 20.54 15.91
CA ASN A 38 -13.67 21.91 16.17
C ASN A 38 -13.27 22.34 17.58
N ASP A 39 -13.60 21.53 18.58
CA ASP A 39 -13.29 21.81 19.98
C ASP A 39 -11.78 21.82 20.24
N LEU A 40 -11.04 20.92 19.58
CA LEU A 40 -9.60 20.78 19.77
C LEU A 40 -8.78 21.83 19.01
N LEU A 41 -9.13 22.10 17.74
CA LEU A 41 -8.35 22.92 16.82
C LEU A 41 -8.96 24.30 16.55
N GLY A 42 -10.18 24.57 17.02
CA GLY A 42 -10.83 25.87 16.89
C GLY A 42 -9.93 27.01 17.37
N ASP A 43 -9.83 28.06 16.57
CA ASP A 43 -8.94 29.22 16.82
C ASP A 43 -7.45 28.87 17.00
N SER A 44 -7.01 27.68 16.58
CA SER A 44 -5.60 27.32 16.53
C SER A 44 -4.91 27.92 15.30
N ARG A 45 -3.60 28.17 15.42
CA ARG A 45 -2.80 28.79 14.37
C ARG A 45 -2.02 27.75 13.59
N VAL A 46 -2.12 27.76 12.25
CA VAL A 46 -1.29 26.92 11.40
C VAL A 46 0.17 27.35 11.51
N ARG A 47 1.03 26.45 11.97
CA ARG A 47 2.49 26.65 12.06
C ARG A 47 3.20 26.22 10.79
N ASN A 48 2.84 25.06 10.27
CA ASN A 48 3.41 24.54 9.04
C ASN A 48 2.51 23.48 8.42
N VAL A 49 2.76 23.17 7.14
CA VAL A 49 2.08 22.09 6.42
C VAL A 49 3.14 21.21 5.76
N TYR A 50 3.00 19.90 5.83
CA TYR A 50 3.87 18.94 5.16
C TYR A 50 3.01 17.96 4.37
N GLN A 51 3.55 17.45 3.28
CA GLN A 51 3.05 16.24 2.63
C GLN A 51 4.03 15.14 2.99
N ILE A 52 3.60 14.16 3.77
CA ILE A 52 4.47 13.12 4.36
C ILE A 52 4.36 11.77 3.63
N GLY A 53 3.36 11.62 2.77
CA GLY A 53 3.17 10.50 1.85
C GLY A 53 2.53 10.96 0.53
N GLU A 54 2.22 10.04 -0.37
CA GLU A 54 1.61 10.38 -1.67
C GLU A 54 0.26 11.11 -1.49
N LYS A 55 -0.62 10.55 -0.63
CA LYS A 55 -1.92 11.13 -0.26
C LYS A 55 -2.05 11.52 1.20
N GLU A 56 -0.93 11.85 1.84
CA GLU A 56 -0.89 12.10 3.28
C GLU A 56 -0.31 13.48 3.59
N LEU A 57 -1.07 14.28 4.33
CA LEU A 57 -0.68 15.60 4.79
C LEU A 57 -0.57 15.62 6.31
N LYS A 58 0.41 16.40 6.78
CA LYS A 58 0.55 16.77 8.19
C LYS A 58 0.46 18.28 8.33
N ILE A 59 -0.61 18.75 8.95
CA ILE A 59 -0.80 20.17 9.28
C ILE A 59 -0.45 20.37 10.74
N LYS A 60 0.63 21.11 10.99
CA LYS A 60 1.06 21.47 12.34
C LYS A 60 0.31 22.68 12.80
N PHE A 61 -0.49 22.54 13.85
CA PHE A 61 -1.19 23.62 14.52
C PHE A 61 -0.47 24.03 15.81
N PHE A 62 -0.75 25.25 16.26
CA PHE A 62 -0.40 25.73 17.58
C PHE A 62 -1.66 26.18 18.29
N ILE A 63 -1.96 25.50 19.38
CA ILE A 63 -3.07 25.78 20.28
C ILE A 63 -2.53 26.60 21.44
N SER A 64 -3.19 27.71 21.73
CA SER A 64 -2.83 28.57 22.87
C SER A 64 -2.91 27.78 24.18
N GLY A 65 -1.85 27.83 25.00
CA GLY A 65 -1.78 27.09 26.27
C GLY A 65 -1.45 25.60 26.17
N LYS A 66 -1.73 24.90 25.05
CA LYS A 66 -1.43 23.47 24.87
C LYS A 66 -0.14 23.21 24.06
N GLY A 67 0.28 24.13 23.19
CA GLY A 67 1.48 23.99 22.37
C GLY A 67 1.18 23.49 20.96
N ASN A 68 2.11 22.73 20.35
CA ASN A 68 1.93 22.26 18.98
C ASN A 68 1.25 20.89 18.95
N VAL A 69 0.34 20.71 17.99
CA VAL A 69 -0.29 19.43 17.66
C VAL A 69 -0.23 19.21 16.16
N ASP A 70 -0.21 17.96 15.72
CA ASP A 70 -0.14 17.58 14.32
C ASP A 70 -1.47 16.94 13.89
N LEU A 71 -2.18 17.58 12.95
CA LEU A 71 -3.33 17.00 12.26
C LEU A 71 -2.81 16.19 11.08
N ILE A 72 -3.16 14.91 11.03
CA ILE A 72 -2.89 13.99 9.93
C ILE A 72 -4.14 13.90 9.06
N ILE A 73 -3.95 14.04 7.75
CA ILE A 73 -4.99 13.86 6.73
C ILE A 73 -4.45 12.85 5.74
N ALA A 74 -5.00 11.64 5.75
CA ALA A 74 -4.72 10.58 4.79
C ALA A 74 -5.91 10.42 3.81
N ALA A 75 -5.82 9.45 2.90
CA ALA A 75 -6.87 9.22 1.90
C ALA A 75 -8.20 8.72 2.51
N ASN A 76 -8.12 8.01 3.63
CA ASN A 76 -9.20 7.21 4.21
C ASN A 76 -9.53 7.60 5.66
N TYR A 77 -8.69 8.41 6.31
CA TYR A 77 -8.91 8.91 7.66
C TYR A 77 -8.24 10.28 7.85
N LEU A 78 -8.62 10.96 8.92
CA LEU A 78 -7.89 12.09 9.47
C LEU A 78 -7.97 12.03 11.00
N CYS A 79 -7.00 12.61 11.71
CA CYS A 79 -7.04 12.77 13.16
C CYS A 79 -5.93 13.71 13.63
N VAL A 80 -6.08 14.29 14.82
CA VAL A 80 -4.95 14.87 15.55
C VAL A 80 -4.18 13.72 16.18
N SER A 81 -2.92 13.59 15.80
CA SER A 81 -2.10 12.45 16.19
C SER A 81 -1.11 12.78 17.30
N SER A 82 -0.98 11.83 18.22
CA SER A 82 0.07 11.77 19.23
C SER A 82 1.35 11.09 18.73
N TYR A 83 1.27 10.39 17.60
CA TYR A 83 2.38 9.67 16.99
C TYR A 83 3.22 10.59 16.10
N SER A 84 4.54 10.56 16.31
CA SER A 84 5.47 11.40 15.56
C SER A 84 5.73 10.81 14.16
N ARG A 85 5.29 11.52 13.12
CA ARG A 85 5.62 11.22 11.73
C ARG A 85 6.79 12.08 11.24
N PRO A 86 7.88 11.52 10.69
CA PRO A 86 9.01 12.30 10.21
C PRO A 86 8.57 13.25 9.09
N SER A 87 9.04 14.50 9.13
CA SER A 87 8.79 15.46 8.06
C SER A 87 9.81 15.27 6.93
N PRO A 88 9.40 15.33 5.65
CA PRO A 88 10.34 15.24 4.54
C PRO A 88 11.29 16.44 4.56
N GLN A 89 12.52 16.21 4.06
CA GLN A 89 13.52 17.27 3.91
C GLN A 89 13.11 18.29 2.83
N GLU A 90 12.61 17.78 1.70
CA GLU A 90 12.17 18.62 0.58
C GLU A 90 10.64 18.71 0.54
N PRO A 91 10.05 19.92 0.55
CA PRO A 91 8.60 20.08 0.47
C PRO A 91 8.10 19.88 -0.97
N THR A 92 6.97 19.20 -1.11
CA THR A 92 6.27 19.11 -2.40
C THR A 92 5.69 20.46 -2.84
N SER A 93 5.40 20.59 -4.13
CA SER A 93 4.76 21.79 -4.71
C SER A 93 3.42 22.10 -4.04
N PHE A 94 2.60 21.08 -3.80
CA PHE A 94 1.32 21.22 -3.13
C PHE A 94 1.48 21.64 -1.66
N ALA A 95 2.41 21.02 -0.90
CA ALA A 95 2.71 21.45 0.47
C ALA A 95 3.20 22.91 0.51
N MET A 96 4.02 23.34 -0.44
CA MET A 96 4.44 24.75 -0.56
C MET A 96 3.28 25.68 -0.87
N GLN A 97 2.33 25.25 -1.71
CA GLN A 97 1.12 26.01 -2.01
C GLN A 97 0.26 26.18 -0.76
N LEU A 98 -0.02 25.10 -0.03
CA LEU A 98 -0.73 25.17 1.26
C LEU A 98 0.00 26.09 2.25
N ARG A 99 1.34 26.00 2.36
CA ARG A 99 2.12 26.92 3.22
C ARG A 99 1.96 28.38 2.81
N LYS A 100 1.95 28.68 1.52
CA LYS A 100 1.80 30.06 1.01
C LYS A 100 0.48 30.69 1.46
N TYR A 101 -0.60 29.91 1.50
CA TYR A 101 -1.94 30.43 1.81
C TYR A 101 -2.36 30.24 3.26
N LEU A 102 -2.02 29.12 3.89
CA LEU A 102 -2.51 28.74 5.21
C LEU A 102 -1.54 29.06 6.36
N LYS A 103 -0.23 29.13 6.11
CA LYS A 103 0.75 29.30 7.19
C LYS A 103 0.52 30.61 7.93
N GLY A 104 0.37 30.51 9.24
CA GLY A 104 0.14 31.62 10.14
C GLY A 104 -1.33 32.07 10.23
N LEU A 105 -2.24 31.47 9.46
CA LEU A 105 -3.68 31.70 9.59
C LEU A 105 -4.28 30.94 10.76
N PHE A 106 -5.48 31.34 11.15
CA PHE A 106 -6.25 30.70 12.20
C PHE A 106 -7.35 29.84 11.61
N LEU A 107 -7.51 28.62 12.12
CA LEU A 107 -8.66 27.78 11.84
C LEU A 107 -9.89 28.38 12.54
N LYS A 108 -11.00 28.47 11.83
CA LYS A 108 -12.25 29.02 12.36
C LYS A 108 -13.33 27.99 12.59
N GLU A 109 -13.39 27.03 11.70
CA GLU A 109 -14.44 26.03 11.71
C GLU A 109 -13.91 24.81 10.95
N VAL A 110 -14.27 23.65 11.44
CA VAL A 110 -14.23 22.35 10.78
C VAL A 110 -15.68 21.94 10.63
N ARG A 111 -16.11 21.52 9.44
CA ARG A 111 -17.48 21.03 9.28
C ARG A 111 -17.52 19.89 8.28
N GLN A 112 -18.54 19.06 8.41
CA GLN A 112 -18.88 18.05 7.43
C GLN A 112 -19.76 18.68 6.34
N HIS A 113 -19.56 18.27 5.09
CA HIS A 113 -20.44 18.63 3.98
C HIS A 113 -21.50 17.54 3.76
N ASP A 114 -22.79 17.89 3.80
CA ASP A 114 -23.95 17.05 3.43
C ASP A 114 -23.98 15.61 4.00
N PHE A 115 -23.48 15.41 5.22
CA PHE A 115 -23.31 14.08 5.84
C PHE A 115 -22.54 13.10 4.94
N ASP A 116 -21.62 13.61 4.13
CA ASP A 116 -20.69 12.81 3.34
C ASP A 116 -19.32 12.74 4.01
N ARG A 117 -18.45 11.89 3.45
CA ARG A 117 -17.04 11.78 3.87
C ARG A 117 -16.21 12.93 3.30
N ILE A 118 -16.69 14.15 3.49
CA ILE A 118 -16.09 15.39 3.01
C ILE A 118 -16.00 16.35 4.19
N VAL A 119 -14.76 16.74 4.52
CA VAL A 119 -14.47 17.65 5.64
C VAL A 119 -13.95 18.98 5.11
N GLU A 120 -14.51 20.06 5.61
CA GLU A 120 -14.16 21.42 5.28
C GLU A 120 -13.49 22.11 6.46
N PHE A 121 -12.27 22.61 6.25
CA PHE A 121 -11.56 23.45 7.21
C PHE A 121 -11.56 24.90 6.72
N LEU A 122 -12.25 25.78 7.46
CA LEU A 122 -12.34 27.19 7.18
C LEU A 122 -11.22 27.96 7.87
N PHE A 123 -10.36 28.60 7.09
CA PHE A 123 -9.24 29.41 7.60
C PHE A 123 -9.51 30.90 7.42
N ARG A 124 -9.28 31.68 8.48
CA ARG A 124 -9.35 33.14 8.44
C ARG A 124 -8.01 33.76 8.06
N GLY A 125 -7.95 34.31 6.85
CA GLY A 125 -6.90 35.22 6.40
C GLY A 125 -7.09 36.65 6.91
N LYS A 126 -6.18 37.57 6.53
CA LYS A 126 -6.27 38.99 6.90
C LYS A 126 -7.48 39.69 6.27
N GLU A 127 -7.75 39.40 5.00
CA GLU A 127 -8.80 40.04 4.20
C GLU A 127 -9.74 39.04 3.53
N LYS A 128 -9.36 37.75 3.50
CA LYS A 128 -10.07 36.69 2.79
C LYS A 128 -10.09 35.42 3.64
N TYR A 129 -11.09 34.60 3.40
CA TYR A 129 -11.18 33.25 3.95
C TYR A 129 -10.75 32.23 2.89
N PHE A 130 -10.20 31.12 3.35
CA PHE A 130 -9.81 29.98 2.53
C PHE A 130 -10.46 28.72 3.07
N LEU A 131 -10.86 27.83 2.17
CA LEU A 131 -11.47 26.56 2.51
C LEU A 131 -10.52 25.43 2.08
N LEU A 132 -10.13 24.57 3.02
CA LEU A 132 -9.45 23.31 2.69
C LEU A 132 -10.49 22.20 2.76
N ILE A 133 -10.76 21.57 1.62
CA ILE A 133 -11.74 20.53 1.44
C ILE A 133 -11.00 19.20 1.34
N VAL A 134 -11.41 18.24 2.15
CA VAL A 134 -10.79 16.91 2.26
C VAL A 134 -11.85 15.87 1.93
N GLU A 135 -11.68 15.17 0.81
CA GLU A 135 -12.54 14.08 0.37
C GLU A 135 -11.93 12.74 0.85
N LEU A 136 -12.55 12.10 1.85
CA LEU A 136 -12.11 10.88 2.55
C LEU A 136 -12.72 9.60 1.94
N PHE A 137 -12.45 9.35 0.67
CA PHE A 137 -12.85 8.13 -0.03
C PHE A 137 -11.75 7.73 -1.03
N SER A 138 -11.78 6.52 -1.59
CA SER A 138 -10.64 5.96 -2.35
C SER A 138 -10.16 6.82 -3.53
N SER A 139 -11.07 7.54 -4.20
CA SER A 139 -10.76 8.48 -5.29
C SER A 139 -10.75 9.95 -4.85
N GLY A 140 -10.82 10.19 -3.53
CA GLY A 140 -10.83 11.48 -2.89
C GLY A 140 -9.50 12.23 -3.03
N ASN A 141 -9.50 13.44 -2.50
CA ASN A 141 -8.53 14.47 -2.81
C ASN A 141 -8.48 15.53 -1.72
N VAL A 142 -7.44 16.35 -1.71
CA VAL A 142 -7.34 17.53 -0.84
C VAL A 142 -7.26 18.77 -1.70
N ILE A 143 -8.20 19.68 -1.49
CA ILE A 143 -8.42 20.86 -2.32
C ILE A 143 -8.37 22.10 -1.46
N LEU A 144 -7.52 23.06 -1.82
CA LEU A 144 -7.56 24.42 -1.27
C LEU A 144 -8.35 25.31 -2.23
N SER A 145 -9.39 25.97 -1.75
CA SER A 145 -10.19 26.92 -2.52
C SER A 145 -10.34 28.28 -1.81
N SER A 146 -10.69 29.30 -2.59
CA SER A 146 -11.24 30.55 -2.07
C SER A 146 -12.74 30.43 -1.83
N MET A 147 -13.32 31.35 -1.04
CA MET A 147 -14.75 31.36 -0.74
C MET A 147 -15.68 31.54 -1.96
N ASP A 148 -15.16 32.02 -3.08
CA ASP A 148 -15.89 32.11 -4.36
C ASP A 148 -15.93 30.78 -5.13
N GLY A 149 -15.37 29.71 -4.55
CA GLY A 149 -15.35 28.37 -5.13
C GLY A 149 -14.16 28.09 -6.05
N LYS A 150 -13.25 29.04 -6.27
CA LYS A 150 -12.09 28.80 -7.14
C LYS A 150 -11.02 27.94 -6.46
N ILE A 151 -10.58 26.90 -7.16
CA ILE A 151 -9.49 26.01 -6.72
C ILE A 151 -8.17 26.78 -6.78
N ILE A 152 -7.55 26.98 -5.62
CA ILE A 152 -6.24 27.58 -5.46
C ILE A 152 -5.16 26.50 -5.54
N GLY A 153 -5.39 25.34 -4.92
CA GLY A 153 -4.47 24.21 -4.91
C GLY A 153 -5.22 22.89 -4.89
N VAL A 154 -4.64 21.86 -5.50
CA VAL A 154 -5.19 20.49 -5.49
C VAL A 154 -4.04 19.51 -5.34
N LEU A 155 -4.22 18.49 -4.50
CA LEU A 155 -3.22 17.45 -4.29
C LEU A 155 -3.03 16.63 -5.57
N GLU A 156 -4.13 16.18 -6.18
CA GLU A 156 -4.12 15.45 -7.45
C GLU A 156 -5.01 16.11 -8.50
N TRP A 157 -4.48 16.33 -9.70
CA TRP A 157 -5.31 16.75 -10.81
C TRP A 157 -6.23 15.60 -11.24
N GLN A 158 -7.54 15.83 -11.32
CA GLN A 158 -8.51 14.80 -11.66
C GLN A 158 -9.54 15.33 -12.67
N LYS A 159 -9.96 14.47 -13.61
CA LYS A 159 -10.95 14.80 -14.64
C LYS A 159 -11.90 13.65 -14.86
N TRP A 160 -13.18 13.93 -14.64
CA TRP A 160 -14.31 13.08 -15.00
C TRP A 160 -15.12 13.72 -16.14
N ARG A 161 -16.17 13.02 -16.55
CA ARG A 161 -17.10 13.50 -17.60
C ARG A 161 -17.77 14.82 -17.22
N HIS A 162 -18.16 14.97 -15.94
CA HIS A 162 -18.95 16.11 -15.44
C HIS A 162 -18.23 16.94 -14.35
N ARG A 163 -16.99 16.58 -13.99
CA ARG A 163 -16.22 17.21 -12.89
C ARG A 163 -14.76 17.34 -13.28
N ARG A 164 -14.13 18.48 -12.98
CA ARG A 164 -12.69 18.70 -13.18
C ARG A 164 -12.11 19.37 -11.94
N LEU A 165 -11.07 18.77 -11.37
CA LEU A 165 -10.33 19.32 -10.24
C LEU A 165 -8.94 19.73 -10.71
N GLY A 166 -8.69 21.04 -10.72
CA GLY A 166 -7.45 21.62 -11.17
C GLY A 166 -7.36 23.09 -10.76
N VAL A 167 -6.15 23.59 -10.56
CA VAL A 167 -5.91 24.99 -10.16
C VAL A 167 -6.57 25.96 -11.16
N GLY A 168 -7.31 26.94 -10.63
CA GLY A 168 -8.04 27.96 -11.37
C GLY A 168 -9.44 27.55 -11.84
N GLN A 169 -9.83 26.28 -11.70
CA GLN A 169 -11.20 25.81 -11.99
C GLN A 169 -12.13 26.12 -10.81
N ASP A 170 -13.44 26.12 -11.07
CA ASP A 170 -14.45 26.18 -10.02
C ASP A 170 -14.62 24.78 -9.41
N TYR A 171 -14.56 24.71 -8.08
CA TYR A 171 -14.77 23.47 -7.34
C TYR A 171 -16.25 23.10 -7.34
N SER A 172 -16.53 21.81 -7.59
CA SER A 172 -17.86 21.23 -7.42
C SER A 172 -17.74 19.99 -6.56
N TYR A 173 -18.62 19.86 -5.58
CA TYR A 173 -18.74 18.65 -4.76
C TYR A 173 -19.14 17.44 -5.61
N PRO A 174 -18.81 16.21 -5.18
CA PRO A 174 -19.50 15.02 -5.66
C PRO A 174 -21.03 15.12 -5.45
N PRO A 175 -21.84 14.32 -6.16
CA PRO A 175 -23.27 14.23 -5.87
C PRO A 175 -23.50 13.84 -4.41
N GLY A 176 -24.22 14.68 -3.66
CA GLY A 176 -24.44 14.49 -2.23
C GLY A 176 -25.40 13.34 -1.90
N GLY A 177 -25.21 12.76 -0.72
CA GLY A 177 -26.11 11.77 -0.12
C GLY A 177 -27.30 12.36 0.63
N VAL A 178 -28.13 11.48 1.21
CA VAL A 178 -29.14 11.89 2.20
C VAL A 178 -28.52 11.85 3.59
N ASN A 179 -28.83 12.83 4.44
CA ASN A 179 -28.50 12.78 5.86
C ASN A 179 -29.54 11.89 6.60
N PRO A 180 -29.17 10.68 7.05
CA PRO A 180 -30.07 9.77 7.72
C PRO A 180 -30.44 10.24 9.14
N LEU A 181 -29.60 11.06 9.79
CA LEU A 181 -29.88 11.55 11.14
C LEU A 181 -30.95 12.66 11.16
N GLU A 182 -31.19 13.29 10.00
CA GLU A 182 -32.13 14.39 9.83
C GLU A 182 -33.32 14.05 8.92
N ILE A 183 -33.35 12.84 8.33
CA ILE A 183 -34.42 12.43 7.41
C ILE A 183 -35.79 12.37 8.09
N GLU A 184 -36.81 12.87 7.40
CA GLU A 184 -38.21 12.72 7.81
C GLU A 184 -38.72 11.29 7.59
N ARG A 185 -39.66 10.84 8.43
CA ARG A 185 -40.15 9.46 8.44
C ARG A 185 -40.80 9.05 7.12
N GLU A 186 -41.58 9.95 6.53
CA GLU A 186 -42.26 9.74 5.26
C GLU A 186 -41.23 9.50 4.15
N LYS A 187 -40.23 10.38 4.04
CA LYS A 187 -39.14 10.25 3.07
C LYS A 187 -38.32 8.98 3.28
N PHE A 188 -38.04 8.62 4.54
CA PHE A 188 -37.35 7.37 4.88
C PHE A 188 -38.12 6.15 4.38
N SER A 189 -39.43 6.10 4.63
CA SER A 189 -40.31 5.02 4.18
C SER A 189 -40.36 4.93 2.66
N ASP A 190 -40.49 6.08 1.97
CA ASP A 190 -40.54 6.14 0.50
C ASP A 190 -39.24 5.64 -0.14
N MET A 191 -38.08 6.00 0.44
CA MET A 191 -36.78 5.55 -0.04
C MET A 191 -36.62 4.02 0.08
N LEU A 192 -37.01 3.43 1.22
CA LEU A 192 -36.94 1.98 1.40
C LEU A 192 -37.94 1.23 0.51
N ALA A 193 -39.16 1.76 0.35
CA ALA A 193 -40.17 1.16 -0.51
C ALA A 193 -39.77 1.15 -2.00
N GLY A 194 -39.00 2.16 -2.42
CA GLY A 194 -38.47 2.27 -3.78
C GLY A 194 -37.23 1.40 -4.07
N SER A 195 -36.71 0.67 -3.07
CA SER A 195 -35.48 -0.12 -3.20
C SER A 195 -35.73 -1.61 -3.35
N ASP A 196 -35.18 -2.19 -4.41
CA ASP A 196 -35.16 -3.64 -4.63
C ASP A 196 -33.97 -4.34 -3.94
N LYS A 197 -33.18 -3.61 -3.14
CA LYS A 197 -32.01 -4.16 -2.46
C LYS A 197 -32.40 -4.87 -1.16
N LYS A 198 -31.47 -5.68 -0.64
CA LYS A 198 -31.49 -6.13 0.75
C LYS A 198 -31.47 -4.92 1.69
N ILE A 199 -32.16 -5.01 2.83
CA ILE A 199 -32.34 -3.88 3.75
C ILE A 199 -31.00 -3.29 4.22
N VAL A 200 -30.01 -4.12 4.55
CA VAL A 200 -28.68 -3.62 4.94
C VAL A 200 -27.99 -2.82 3.83
N SER A 201 -28.14 -3.25 2.58
CA SER A 201 -27.57 -2.57 1.42
C SER A 201 -28.35 -1.30 1.06
N ALA A 202 -29.68 -1.29 1.25
CA ALA A 202 -30.51 -0.11 1.09
C ALA A 202 -30.14 0.96 2.13
N LEU A 203 -30.10 0.60 3.41
CA LEU A 203 -29.65 1.49 4.49
C LEU A 203 -28.23 2.03 4.24
N ALA A 204 -27.29 1.18 3.84
CA ALA A 204 -25.91 1.58 3.62
C ALA A 204 -25.74 2.57 2.45
N SER A 205 -26.39 2.29 1.31
CA SER A 205 -26.13 3.01 0.06
C SER A 205 -27.13 4.12 -0.27
N GLU A 206 -28.40 3.98 0.11
CA GLU A 206 -29.45 4.96 -0.23
C GLU A 206 -29.64 6.00 0.87
N LEU A 207 -29.43 5.59 2.12
CA LEU A 207 -29.48 6.49 3.28
C LEU A 207 -28.10 6.95 3.76
N ASN A 208 -27.04 6.62 3.02
CA ASN A 208 -25.67 7.07 3.32
C ASN A 208 -25.14 6.70 4.71
N LEU A 209 -25.63 5.60 5.30
CA LEU A 209 -25.20 5.14 6.63
C LEU A 209 -23.87 4.38 6.59
N GLY A 210 -23.48 3.85 5.43
CA GLY A 210 -22.37 2.90 5.32
C GLY A 210 -22.74 1.52 5.89
N GLY A 211 -21.92 0.51 5.55
CA GLY A 211 -22.22 -0.89 5.85
C GLY A 211 -22.29 -1.20 7.34
N LEU A 212 -21.33 -0.67 8.11
CA LEU A 212 -21.23 -0.96 9.55
C LEU A 212 -22.43 -0.43 10.34
N VAL A 213 -22.81 0.83 10.11
CA VAL A 213 -23.95 1.47 10.79
C VAL A 213 -25.27 0.84 10.32
N ALA A 214 -25.37 0.47 9.03
CA ALA A 214 -26.53 -0.26 8.53
C ALA A 214 -26.72 -1.61 9.22
N GLU A 215 -25.63 -2.37 9.43
CA GLU A 215 -25.70 -3.62 10.20
C GLU A 215 -26.10 -3.37 11.66
N GLU A 216 -25.56 -2.34 12.31
CA GLU A 216 -25.94 -1.95 13.67
C GLU A 216 -27.43 -1.61 13.78
N ILE A 217 -27.98 -0.87 12.81
CA ILE A 217 -29.41 -0.52 12.77
C ILE A 217 -30.29 -1.77 12.61
N CYS A 218 -29.91 -2.70 11.74
CA CYS A 218 -30.60 -3.99 11.58
C CYS A 218 -30.57 -4.81 12.89
N LEU A 219 -29.42 -4.84 13.57
CA LEU A 219 -29.28 -5.53 14.85
C LEU A 219 -30.11 -4.88 15.96
N ARG A 220 -30.08 -3.55 16.09
CA ARG A 220 -30.88 -2.79 17.08
C ARG A 220 -32.37 -2.99 16.87
N SER A 221 -32.80 -2.91 15.62
CA SER A 221 -34.20 -3.09 15.25
C SER A 221 -34.65 -4.56 15.26
N THR A 222 -33.76 -5.55 15.44
CA THR A 222 -34.06 -6.98 15.30
C THR A 222 -34.73 -7.28 13.96
N VAL A 223 -34.05 -6.88 12.88
CA VAL A 223 -34.45 -7.10 11.48
C VAL A 223 -33.36 -7.91 10.80
N ASP A 224 -33.76 -8.97 10.10
CA ASP A 224 -32.83 -9.76 9.29
C ASP A 224 -32.30 -8.92 8.12
N LYS A 225 -30.97 -8.82 8.04
CA LYS A 225 -30.24 -7.97 7.09
C LYS A 225 -30.45 -8.34 5.63
N ASP A 226 -30.84 -9.58 5.37
CA ASP A 226 -31.00 -10.13 4.01
C ASP A 226 -32.41 -9.97 3.44
N VAL A 227 -33.36 -9.42 4.20
CA VAL A 227 -34.74 -9.18 3.76
C VAL A 227 -34.77 -8.06 2.71
N SER A 228 -35.66 -8.17 1.71
CA SER A 228 -35.85 -7.14 0.69
C SER A 228 -36.49 -5.89 1.29
N ALA A 229 -35.90 -4.71 1.03
CA ALA A 229 -36.38 -3.43 1.55
C ALA A 229 -37.83 -3.12 1.10
N SER A 230 -38.14 -3.40 -0.17
CA SER A 230 -39.48 -3.25 -0.75
C SER A 230 -40.58 -4.14 -0.14
N SER A 231 -40.20 -5.18 0.61
CA SER A 231 -41.15 -6.14 1.21
C SER A 231 -41.48 -5.86 2.68
N LEU A 232 -40.93 -4.80 3.25
CA LEU A 232 -41.05 -4.51 4.67
C LEU A 232 -42.44 -3.97 5.03
N GLY A 233 -43.01 -4.51 6.10
CA GLY A 233 -44.22 -3.96 6.72
C GLY A 233 -43.95 -2.64 7.45
N VAL A 234 -44.98 -1.82 7.59
CA VAL A 234 -44.92 -0.49 8.25
C VAL A 234 -44.32 -0.57 9.65
N ASP A 235 -44.64 -1.60 10.43
CA ASP A 235 -44.10 -1.79 11.78
C ASP A 235 -42.58 -2.02 11.79
N VAL A 236 -42.06 -2.70 10.76
CA VAL A 236 -40.62 -2.94 10.62
C VAL A 236 -39.89 -1.65 10.24
N ILE A 237 -40.46 -0.88 9.31
CA ILE A 237 -39.94 0.43 8.90
C ILE A 237 -39.88 1.37 10.10
N ASN A 238 -40.89 1.35 10.97
CA ASN A 238 -40.91 2.18 12.18
C ASN A 238 -39.78 1.82 13.14
N ARG A 239 -39.57 0.53 13.42
CA ARG A 239 -38.45 0.09 14.27
C ARG A 239 -37.09 0.50 13.71
N LEU A 240 -36.91 0.40 12.39
CA LEU A 240 -35.67 0.83 11.73
C LEU A 240 -35.45 2.34 11.87
N TYR A 241 -36.50 3.13 11.68
CA TYR A 241 -36.45 4.58 11.85
C TYR A 241 -36.17 4.99 13.30
N GLU A 242 -36.80 4.32 14.27
CA GLU A 242 -36.53 4.51 15.70
C GLU A 242 -35.08 4.18 16.04
N SER A 243 -34.52 3.08 15.52
CA SER A 243 -33.10 2.74 15.71
C SER A 243 -32.14 3.82 15.19
N ILE A 244 -32.47 4.51 14.09
CA ILE A 244 -31.66 5.64 13.59
C ILE A 244 -31.74 6.83 14.56
N ARG A 245 -32.92 7.09 15.12
CA ARG A 245 -33.10 8.12 16.15
C ARG A 245 -32.34 7.78 17.42
N GLU A 246 -32.34 6.52 17.86
CA GLU A 246 -31.52 6.08 18.98
C GLU A 246 -30.02 6.28 18.73
N VAL A 247 -29.53 6.00 17.52
CA VAL A 247 -28.13 6.26 17.14
C VAL A 247 -27.81 7.75 17.23
N ARG A 248 -28.70 8.62 16.74
CA ARG A 248 -28.56 10.07 16.88
C ARG A 248 -28.55 10.49 18.35
N ASP A 249 -29.48 9.98 19.14
CA ASP A 249 -29.60 10.32 20.56
C ASP A 249 -28.37 9.85 21.36
N GLU A 250 -27.70 8.75 20.97
CA GLU A 250 -26.42 8.33 21.54
C GLU A 250 -25.29 9.32 21.23
N LEU A 251 -25.28 9.92 20.03
CA LEU A 251 -24.29 10.92 19.63
C LEU A 251 -24.47 12.27 20.32
N ASP A 252 -25.72 12.66 20.56
CA ASP A 252 -26.05 13.95 21.17
C ASP A 252 -25.79 13.97 22.70
N LYS A 253 -25.39 12.85 23.31
CA LYS A 253 -25.06 12.78 24.75
C LYS A 253 -23.76 13.52 25.03
N GLU A 254 -23.73 14.31 26.10
CA GLU A 254 -22.48 14.98 26.55
C GLU A 254 -21.37 13.98 26.97
N ASP A 255 -21.73 12.74 27.33
CA ASP A 255 -20.82 11.66 27.72
C ASP A 255 -20.86 10.52 26.69
N VAL A 256 -20.60 10.84 25.42
CA VAL A 256 -20.32 9.82 24.42
C VAL A 256 -19.13 8.96 24.91
N LYS A 257 -19.17 7.65 24.66
CA LYS A 257 -18.15 6.70 25.12
C LYS A 257 -17.40 6.08 23.96
N PRO A 258 -16.42 6.79 23.36
CA PRO A 258 -15.59 6.24 22.31
C PRO A 258 -14.90 4.96 22.74
N VAL A 259 -14.84 3.99 21.83
CA VAL A 259 -14.21 2.70 22.09
C VAL A 259 -13.30 2.28 20.94
N LEU A 260 -12.20 1.64 21.31
CA LEU A 260 -11.37 0.85 20.42
C LEU A 260 -11.76 -0.62 20.55
N VAL A 261 -12.03 -1.28 19.43
CA VAL A 261 -12.48 -2.66 19.33
C VAL A 261 -11.30 -3.57 18.99
N PHE A 262 -11.21 -4.69 19.68
CA PHE A 262 -10.17 -5.70 19.48
C PHE A 262 -10.76 -7.02 18.99
N ASP A 263 -10.00 -7.74 18.16
CA ASP A 263 -10.32 -9.10 17.75
C ASP A 263 -9.94 -10.15 18.82
N SER A 264 -10.08 -11.43 18.48
CA SER A 264 -9.72 -12.54 19.37
C SER A 264 -8.21 -12.68 19.64
N GLU A 265 -7.37 -12.02 18.83
CA GLU A 265 -5.91 -12.02 18.94
C GLU A 265 -5.39 -10.74 19.63
N ASP A 266 -6.28 -9.89 20.17
CA ASP A 266 -6.00 -8.60 20.80
C ASP A 266 -5.38 -7.57 19.83
N ASN A 267 -5.67 -7.69 18.53
CA ASN A 267 -5.33 -6.67 17.54
C ASN A 267 -6.47 -5.64 17.43
N PRO A 268 -6.17 -4.33 17.35
CA PRO A 268 -7.18 -3.31 17.13
C PRO A 268 -7.77 -3.43 15.72
N VAL A 269 -9.10 -3.54 15.63
CA VAL A 269 -9.81 -3.75 14.36
C VAL A 269 -10.77 -2.63 14.00
N ASP A 270 -11.33 -1.91 14.96
CA ASP A 270 -12.31 -0.84 14.70
C ASP A 270 -12.23 0.24 15.79
N ALA A 271 -12.61 1.46 15.44
CA ALA A 271 -12.76 2.59 16.33
C ALA A 271 -14.18 3.13 16.16
N LEU A 272 -14.93 3.22 17.26
CA LEU A 272 -16.34 3.59 17.25
C LEU A 272 -16.58 4.81 18.14
N PRO A 273 -17.50 5.72 17.74
CA PRO A 273 -17.90 6.83 18.59
C PRO A 273 -18.60 6.34 19.86
N PHE A 274 -19.32 5.23 19.80
CA PHE A 274 -19.91 4.57 20.97
C PHE A 274 -20.00 3.05 20.73
N PRO A 275 -20.23 2.23 21.77
CA PRO A 275 -20.31 0.78 21.62
C PRO A 275 -21.49 0.33 20.73
N PHE A 276 -21.21 -0.48 19.72
CA PHE A 276 -22.22 -1.05 18.81
C PHE A 276 -22.54 -2.49 19.22
N LYS A 277 -23.81 -2.91 19.08
CA LYS A 277 -24.26 -4.29 19.35
C LYS A 277 -23.52 -5.32 18.51
N LYS A 278 -23.09 -4.95 17.30
CA LYS A 278 -22.25 -5.80 16.44
C LYS A 278 -21.00 -6.33 17.15
N TYR A 279 -20.48 -5.59 18.12
CA TYR A 279 -19.23 -5.91 18.83
C TYR A 279 -19.46 -6.34 20.30
N ASP A 280 -20.67 -6.76 20.68
CA ASP A 280 -20.98 -7.21 22.04
C ASP A 280 -20.08 -8.37 22.51
N ASP A 281 -19.68 -9.26 21.58
CA ASP A 281 -18.78 -10.38 21.85
C ASP A 281 -17.28 -10.02 21.75
N SER A 282 -16.96 -8.76 21.43
CA SER A 282 -15.58 -8.29 21.23
C SER A 282 -15.05 -7.59 22.48
N ARG A 283 -13.72 -7.56 22.62
CA ARG A 283 -13.08 -6.79 23.68
C ARG A 283 -13.10 -5.31 23.29
N LEU A 284 -13.65 -4.48 24.17
CA LEU A 284 -13.74 -3.03 24.00
C LEU A 284 -12.85 -2.31 25.01
N LYS A 285 -12.11 -1.31 24.55
CA LYS A 285 -11.34 -0.39 25.41
C LYS A 285 -11.95 1.00 25.28
N LEU A 286 -12.39 1.57 26.40
CA LEU A 286 -12.83 2.97 26.46
C LEU A 286 -11.66 3.91 26.18
N MET A 287 -11.94 4.94 25.40
CA MET A 287 -11.00 5.98 24.99
C MET A 287 -11.49 7.35 25.47
N ASP A 288 -10.58 8.31 25.63
CA ASP A 288 -10.92 9.65 26.13
C ASP A 288 -11.65 10.49 25.08
N SER A 289 -11.44 10.19 23.80
CA SER A 289 -12.09 10.84 22.66
C SER A 289 -12.13 9.90 21.46
N PHE A 290 -13.04 10.16 20.51
CA PHE A 290 -13.11 9.42 19.26
C PHE A 290 -11.87 9.66 18.40
N ASN A 291 -11.34 10.88 18.39
CA ASN A 291 -10.06 11.23 17.77
C ASN A 291 -8.92 10.33 18.28
N GLN A 292 -8.85 10.07 19.59
CA GLN A 292 -7.83 9.20 20.17
C GLN A 292 -8.03 7.74 19.71
N ALA A 293 -9.28 7.25 19.64
CA ALA A 293 -9.57 5.91 19.13
C ALA A 293 -9.13 5.75 17.66
N VAL A 294 -9.41 6.76 16.83
CA VAL A 294 -8.99 6.81 15.42
C VAL A 294 -7.45 6.89 15.32
N ASP A 295 -6.80 7.75 16.10
CA ASP A 295 -5.33 7.89 16.09
C ASP A 295 -4.63 6.57 16.43
N GLU A 296 -5.07 5.90 17.50
CA GLU A 296 -4.50 4.62 17.93
C GLU A 296 -4.68 3.54 16.85
N LEU A 297 -5.89 3.40 16.30
CA LEU A 297 -6.19 2.38 15.28
C LEU A 297 -5.34 2.54 14.02
N PHE A 298 -5.35 3.73 13.42
CA PHE A 298 -4.68 3.95 12.14
C PHE A 298 -3.17 4.07 12.29
N SER A 299 -2.67 4.65 13.38
CA SER A 299 -1.22 4.77 13.60
C SER A 299 -0.56 3.42 13.88
N LEU A 300 -1.19 2.53 14.66
CA LEU A 300 -0.67 1.17 14.87
C LEU A 300 -0.65 0.38 13.55
N ARG A 301 -1.72 0.49 12.76
CA ARG A 301 -1.78 -0.15 11.44
C ARG A 301 -0.69 0.34 10.48
N GLU A 302 -0.44 1.65 10.45
CA GLU A 302 0.64 2.22 9.66
C GLU A 302 2.01 1.68 10.07
N ILE A 303 2.26 1.50 11.36
CA ILE A 303 3.49 0.90 11.88
C ILE A 303 3.63 -0.54 11.38
N ASP A 304 2.58 -1.36 11.52
CA ASP A 304 2.60 -2.76 11.08
C ASP A 304 2.80 -2.89 9.55
N GLU A 305 2.17 -2.01 8.76
CA GLU A 305 2.33 -1.97 7.31
C GLU A 305 3.77 -1.60 6.90
N ILE A 306 4.39 -0.64 7.60
CA ILE A 306 5.79 -0.25 7.39
C ILE A 306 6.73 -1.41 7.71
N GLU A 307 6.54 -2.07 8.86
CA GLU A 307 7.36 -3.22 9.28
C GLU A 307 7.24 -4.37 8.27
N SER A 308 6.02 -4.74 7.87
CA SER A 308 5.78 -5.79 6.87
C SER A 308 6.43 -5.47 5.51
N SER A 309 6.38 -4.20 5.08
CA SER A 309 7.01 -3.75 3.84
C SER A 309 8.54 -3.80 3.91
N MET A 310 9.11 -3.40 5.05
CA MET A 310 10.56 -3.49 5.29
C MET A 310 11.04 -4.95 5.28
N ASP A 311 10.31 -5.85 5.91
CA ASP A 311 10.62 -7.28 5.93
C ASP A 311 10.59 -7.91 4.53
N LYS A 312 9.58 -7.55 3.71
CA LYS A 312 9.52 -7.97 2.30
C LYS A 312 10.73 -7.47 1.50
N CYS A 313 11.07 -6.18 1.61
CA CYS A 313 12.23 -5.62 0.91
C CYS A 313 13.54 -6.27 1.37
N PHE A 314 13.67 -6.56 2.66
CA PHE A 314 14.83 -7.26 3.21
C PHE A 314 14.91 -8.69 2.67
N ALA A 315 13.81 -9.42 2.64
CA ALA A 315 13.73 -10.78 2.10
C ALA A 315 14.12 -10.84 0.62
N GLU A 316 13.61 -9.92 -0.21
CA GLU A 316 13.97 -9.83 -1.64
C GLU A 316 15.47 -9.55 -1.85
N LYS A 317 16.03 -8.60 -1.09
CA LYS A 317 17.46 -8.29 -1.15
C LYS A 317 18.31 -9.47 -0.70
N LYS A 318 17.89 -10.16 0.37
CA LYS A 318 18.56 -11.36 0.89
C LYS A 318 18.57 -12.46 -0.17
N GLU A 319 17.43 -12.76 -0.77
CA GLU A 319 17.32 -13.79 -1.81
C GLU A 319 18.22 -13.47 -3.01
N LYS A 320 18.28 -12.21 -3.44
CA LYS A 320 19.18 -11.78 -4.51
C LYS A 320 20.65 -12.03 -4.17
N LEU A 321 21.07 -11.72 -2.95
CA LEU A 321 22.44 -11.96 -2.49
C LEU A 321 22.75 -13.46 -2.38
N GLU A 322 21.80 -14.27 -1.92
CA GLU A 322 21.95 -15.72 -1.84
C GLU A 322 22.11 -16.34 -3.24
N ARG A 323 21.34 -15.88 -4.24
CA ARG A 323 21.51 -16.31 -5.64
C ARG A 323 22.88 -15.94 -6.21
N ILE A 324 23.36 -14.72 -5.93
CA ILE A 324 24.70 -14.28 -6.37
C ILE A 324 25.78 -15.15 -5.71
N ARG A 325 25.66 -15.39 -4.41
CA ARG A 325 26.60 -16.24 -3.66
C ARG A 325 26.65 -17.66 -4.22
N ALA A 326 25.50 -18.29 -4.43
CA ALA A 326 25.43 -19.64 -4.99
C ALA A 326 26.06 -19.72 -6.39
N SER A 327 25.85 -18.71 -7.24
CA SER A 327 26.48 -18.63 -8.56
C SER A 327 28.01 -18.47 -8.47
N GLN A 328 28.51 -17.69 -7.50
CA GLN A 328 29.94 -17.50 -7.28
C GLN A 328 30.59 -18.78 -6.74
N GLU A 329 29.96 -19.45 -5.78
CA GLU A 329 30.41 -20.75 -5.26
C GLU A 329 30.51 -21.79 -6.40
N GLY A 330 29.48 -21.91 -7.25
CA GLY A 330 29.54 -22.80 -8.42
C GLY A 330 30.62 -22.42 -9.44
N THR A 331 30.90 -21.12 -9.61
CA THR A 331 31.99 -20.65 -10.49
C THR A 331 33.35 -21.03 -9.91
N ILE A 332 33.56 -20.82 -8.60
CA ILE A 332 34.79 -21.21 -7.90
C ILE A 332 35.02 -22.71 -8.06
N GLU A 333 34.01 -23.55 -7.82
CA GLU A 333 34.11 -25.00 -7.97
C GLU A 333 34.49 -25.42 -9.41
N SER A 334 33.97 -24.73 -10.42
CA SER A 334 34.32 -24.99 -11.82
C SER A 334 35.76 -24.59 -12.14
N MET A 335 36.21 -23.43 -11.65
CA MET A 335 37.57 -22.92 -11.83
C MET A 335 38.59 -23.78 -11.09
N GLU A 336 38.26 -24.30 -9.90
CA GLU A 336 39.11 -25.23 -9.17
C GLU A 336 39.27 -26.55 -9.93
N ARG A 337 38.18 -27.10 -10.48
CA ARG A 337 38.23 -28.29 -11.33
C ARG A 337 39.10 -28.06 -12.57
N GLU A 338 38.86 -26.97 -13.29
CA GLU A 338 39.65 -26.61 -14.48
C GLU A 338 41.13 -26.40 -14.13
N SER A 339 41.43 -25.77 -12.98
CA SER A 339 42.80 -25.59 -12.51
C SER A 339 43.51 -26.91 -12.24
N VAL A 340 42.83 -27.90 -11.68
CA VAL A 340 43.40 -29.24 -11.43
C VAL A 340 43.66 -29.96 -12.76
N ASP A 341 42.72 -29.90 -13.70
CA ASP A 341 42.86 -30.52 -15.02
C ASP A 341 44.00 -29.88 -15.82
N MET A 342 44.07 -28.55 -15.85
CA MET A 342 45.16 -27.82 -16.53
C MET A 342 46.52 -28.09 -15.90
N LYS A 343 46.59 -28.22 -14.57
CA LYS A 343 47.83 -28.62 -13.89
C LYS A 343 48.25 -30.02 -14.32
N ARG A 344 47.32 -30.98 -14.38
CA ARG A 344 47.59 -32.34 -14.83
C ARG A 344 48.10 -32.36 -16.28
N VAL A 345 47.49 -31.58 -17.17
CA VAL A 345 47.97 -31.43 -18.56
C VAL A 345 49.38 -30.84 -18.57
N GLY A 346 49.65 -29.80 -17.79
CA GLY A 346 50.97 -29.19 -17.66
C GLY A 346 52.03 -30.18 -17.15
N ASP A 347 51.71 -30.96 -16.11
CA ASP A 347 52.58 -31.99 -15.57
C ASP A 347 52.90 -33.07 -16.61
N LEU A 348 51.92 -33.50 -17.41
CA LEU A 348 52.11 -34.45 -18.52
C LEU A 348 53.01 -33.88 -19.62
N ILE A 349 52.78 -32.63 -20.03
CA ILE A 349 53.64 -31.95 -21.01
C ILE A 349 55.08 -31.90 -20.49
N TYR A 350 55.27 -31.57 -19.22
CA TYR A 350 56.60 -31.47 -18.62
C TYR A 350 57.30 -32.83 -18.55
N GLN A 351 56.58 -33.90 -18.17
CA GLN A 351 57.11 -35.27 -18.18
C GLN A 351 57.55 -35.71 -19.58
N SER A 352 56.80 -35.31 -20.61
CA SER A 352 57.05 -35.64 -22.01
C SER A 352 57.79 -34.53 -22.78
N MET A 353 58.47 -33.61 -22.11
CA MET A 353 59.03 -32.41 -22.76
C MET A 353 60.02 -32.74 -23.89
N SER A 354 60.92 -33.70 -23.66
CA SER A 354 61.89 -34.16 -24.69
C SER A 354 61.17 -34.72 -25.92
N GLN A 355 60.18 -35.59 -25.70
CA GLN A 355 59.39 -36.20 -26.77
C GLN A 355 58.66 -35.13 -27.59
N ILE A 356 58.03 -34.16 -26.90
CA ILE A 356 57.29 -33.06 -27.53
C ILE A 356 58.22 -32.14 -28.32
N GLU A 357 59.38 -31.75 -27.78
CA GLU A 357 60.36 -30.92 -28.49
C GLU A 357 60.88 -31.61 -29.76
N GLN A 358 61.17 -32.91 -29.68
CA GLN A 358 61.61 -33.69 -30.85
C GLN A 358 60.51 -33.81 -31.90
N LEU A 359 59.26 -34.01 -31.50
CA LEU A 359 58.10 -34.02 -32.39
C LEU A 359 57.91 -32.67 -33.09
N ILE A 360 57.91 -31.58 -32.32
CA ILE A 360 57.79 -30.21 -32.85
C ILE A 360 58.93 -29.92 -33.83
N LYS A 361 60.16 -30.29 -33.49
CA LYS A 361 61.32 -30.12 -34.37
C LYS A 361 61.18 -30.92 -35.66
N ALA A 362 60.79 -32.20 -35.58
CA ALA A 362 60.60 -33.05 -36.75
C ALA A 362 59.53 -32.52 -37.70
N VAL A 363 58.42 -32.00 -37.16
CA VAL A 363 57.33 -31.42 -37.95
C VAL A 363 57.75 -30.10 -38.56
N ASN A 364 58.40 -29.21 -37.80
CA ASN A 364 58.87 -27.92 -38.31
C ASN A 364 59.96 -28.09 -39.38
N GLU A 365 60.91 -29.02 -39.22
CA GLU A 365 61.90 -29.32 -40.25
C GLU A 365 61.26 -29.83 -41.56
N ALA A 366 60.14 -30.56 -41.46
CA ALA A 366 59.40 -31.00 -42.64
C ALA A 366 58.66 -29.83 -43.31
N ARG A 367 58.09 -28.92 -42.52
CA ARG A 367 57.46 -27.69 -43.03
C ARG A 367 58.46 -26.75 -43.67
N ASP A 368 59.65 -26.56 -43.08
CA ASP A 368 60.71 -25.70 -43.60
C ASP A 368 61.25 -26.19 -44.95
N LYS A 369 61.16 -27.50 -45.20
CA LYS A 369 61.49 -28.12 -46.50
C LYS A 369 60.36 -27.98 -47.54
N GLY A 370 59.25 -27.33 -47.18
CA GLY A 370 58.13 -27.04 -48.09
C GLY A 370 57.14 -28.18 -48.29
N TYR A 371 57.13 -29.20 -47.43
CA TYR A 371 56.15 -30.29 -47.51
C TYR A 371 54.76 -29.83 -47.05
N ASP A 372 53.71 -30.25 -47.75
CA ASP A 372 52.32 -30.05 -47.31
C ASP A 372 51.93 -31.07 -46.22
N TRP A 373 50.87 -30.82 -45.48
CA TRP A 373 50.46 -31.62 -44.32
C TRP A 373 50.21 -33.10 -44.65
N ASP A 374 49.71 -33.41 -45.84
CA ASP A 374 49.52 -34.80 -46.27
C ASP A 374 50.88 -35.51 -46.50
N ASP A 375 51.87 -34.80 -47.03
CA ASP A 375 53.24 -35.30 -47.22
C ASP A 375 53.96 -35.48 -45.88
N ILE A 376 53.71 -34.56 -44.93
CA ILE A 376 54.26 -34.63 -43.57
C ILE A 376 53.66 -35.84 -42.85
N ASN A 377 52.35 -36.05 -42.94
CA ASN A 377 51.67 -37.23 -42.39
C ASN A 377 52.25 -38.51 -42.97
N MET A 378 52.35 -38.61 -44.30
CA MET A 378 52.90 -39.81 -44.96
C MET A 378 54.35 -40.11 -44.56
N LYS A 379 55.15 -39.08 -44.26
CA LYS A 379 56.56 -39.25 -43.86
C LYS A 379 56.79 -39.49 -42.37
N LEU A 380 55.92 -38.96 -41.52
CA LEU A 380 56.07 -39.04 -40.07
C LEU A 380 55.20 -40.14 -39.45
N SER A 381 54.10 -40.56 -40.09
CA SER A 381 53.30 -41.70 -39.64
C SER A 381 54.13 -42.98 -39.55
N GLY A 382 54.00 -43.68 -38.43
CA GLY A 382 54.79 -44.88 -38.09
C GLY A 382 56.20 -44.58 -37.57
N ARG A 383 56.65 -43.32 -37.58
CA ARG A 383 57.95 -42.95 -36.99
C ARG A 383 57.87 -42.99 -35.48
N ARG A 384 58.92 -43.56 -34.86
CA ARG A 384 59.07 -43.63 -33.41
C ARG A 384 59.96 -42.51 -32.89
N ILE A 385 59.50 -41.85 -31.83
CA ILE A 385 60.24 -40.82 -31.10
C ILE A 385 60.15 -41.17 -29.61
N GLU A 386 61.28 -41.59 -29.04
CA GLU A 386 61.42 -41.90 -27.60
C GLU A 386 60.25 -42.70 -26.99
N GLY A 387 59.87 -43.82 -27.61
CA GLY A 387 58.81 -44.71 -27.10
C GLY A 387 57.39 -44.39 -27.55
N LEU A 388 57.17 -43.24 -28.21
CA LEU A 388 55.88 -42.88 -28.83
C LEU A 388 55.92 -43.13 -30.34
N THR A 389 54.83 -43.65 -30.89
CA THR A 389 54.66 -43.79 -32.35
C THR A 389 53.71 -42.71 -32.86
N ILE A 390 54.12 -41.98 -33.89
CA ILE A 390 53.24 -41.03 -34.58
C ILE A 390 52.22 -41.83 -35.39
N VAL A 391 50.95 -41.77 -35.01
CA VAL A 391 49.87 -42.44 -35.73
C VAL A 391 49.47 -41.60 -36.93
N GLU A 392 49.18 -40.32 -36.68
CA GLU A 392 48.64 -39.41 -37.68
C GLU A 392 49.02 -37.97 -37.37
N VAL A 393 49.37 -37.20 -38.40
CA VAL A 393 49.52 -35.75 -38.38
C VAL A 393 48.39 -35.16 -39.22
N LYS A 394 47.50 -34.40 -38.59
CA LYS A 394 46.33 -33.80 -39.25
C LYS A 394 46.64 -32.43 -39.81
N ARG A 395 45.87 -32.02 -40.84
CA ARG A 395 46.01 -30.71 -41.52
C ARG A 395 45.82 -29.49 -40.61
N ASN A 396 45.14 -29.66 -39.46
CA ASN A 396 44.98 -28.61 -38.45
C ASN A 396 46.16 -28.53 -37.46
N GLY A 397 47.24 -29.30 -37.68
CA GLY A 397 48.43 -29.34 -36.83
C GLY A 397 48.31 -30.26 -35.62
N SER A 398 47.18 -30.96 -35.42
CA SER A 398 47.05 -31.97 -34.37
C SER A 398 47.84 -33.24 -34.73
N ILE A 399 48.59 -33.78 -33.77
CA ILE A 399 49.37 -35.00 -33.92
C ILE A 399 48.81 -36.05 -32.97
N LEU A 400 48.41 -37.19 -33.52
CA LEU A 400 47.97 -38.36 -32.75
C LEU A 400 49.18 -39.26 -32.50
N LEU A 401 49.41 -39.58 -31.24
CA LEU A 401 50.50 -40.42 -30.77
C LEU A 401 49.90 -41.68 -30.14
N ASP A 402 50.60 -42.79 -30.27
CA ASP A 402 50.31 -44.04 -29.57
C ASP A 402 51.49 -44.42 -28.68
N GLU A 403 51.20 -44.84 -27.46
CA GLU A 403 52.20 -45.41 -26.55
C GLU A 403 52.49 -46.83 -27.00
N VAL A 404 53.75 -47.12 -27.27
CA VAL A 404 54.16 -48.50 -27.53
C VAL A 404 54.33 -49.17 -26.17
N GLU A 405 53.51 -50.19 -25.87
CA GLU A 405 53.73 -51.08 -24.70
C GLU A 405 55.17 -51.60 -24.63
#